data_AF-A0A397Y609-F1
#
_entry.id   AF-A0A397Y609-F1
#
_cell.length_a   1.000
_cell.length_b   1.000
_cell.length_c   1.000
_cell.angle_alpha   90.00
_cell.angle_beta   90.00
_cell.angle_gamma   90.00
#
_symmetry.space_group_name_H-M   'P 1'
#
loop_
_entity.id
_entity.type
_entity.pdbx_description
1 polymer ?
#
loop_
_entity_poly.entity_id
_entity_poly.type
_entity_poly.pdbx_seq_one_letter_code
_entity_poly.pdbx_strand_id
1 'polypeptide(L)'
;MVSQSHTATFLLFTTFLFISRSISAAHSPPRLNATTNDLDFIRTSCNATLYQDLCFNSLAGYASIVQDSPARLAKIATGVSLSKAKSTLAFLSKLSRSAAEVQDCVSYLDEAVGSIRDSLRTLRNMSRVAAAPSSGETFSSQVNDVQTWMSAALTYEDTCTDEYEEMDEAGEIKTTVYDRVNKLKRFTSNALALVNTYGNNGAP
;
A
#
# COMPACT_ATOMS: atom_id res chain seq x y z
N MET A 1 66.48 16.35 4.46
CA MET A 1 65.57 15.82 5.52
C MET A 1 64.42 16.81 5.69
N VAL A 2 63.23 16.32 6.02
CA VAL A 2 61.93 17.02 6.08
C VAL A 2 61.19 17.12 4.74
N SER A 3 60.70 15.98 4.25
CA SER A 3 59.53 15.94 3.36
C SER A 3 58.87 14.57 3.47
N GLN A 4 58.20 14.31 4.60
CA GLN A 4 57.43 13.07 4.76
C GLN A 4 56.33 13.09 5.84
N SER A 5 55.91 14.27 6.31
CA SER A 5 54.94 14.36 7.42
C SER A 5 53.59 15.02 7.07
N HIS A 6 53.41 15.54 5.84
CA HIS A 6 52.19 16.29 5.50
C HIS A 6 51.20 15.54 4.60
N THR A 7 51.59 14.43 3.97
CA THR A 7 50.71 13.64 3.09
C THR A 7 49.82 12.65 3.85
N ALA A 8 50.23 12.20 5.04
CA ALA A 8 49.45 11.28 5.86
C ALA A 8 48.25 11.94 6.57
N THR A 9 48.34 13.24 6.86
CA THR A 9 47.30 13.98 7.59
C THR A 9 46.10 14.36 6.72
N PHE A 10 46.28 14.42 5.40
CA PHE A 10 45.20 14.79 4.47
C PHE A 10 44.29 13.61 4.08
N LEU A 11 44.75 12.36 4.24
CA LEU A 11 43.98 11.15 3.93
C LEU A 11 43.10 10.67 5.11
N LEU A 12 43.30 11.21 6.31
CA LEU A 12 42.45 10.91 7.47
C LEU A 12 41.23 11.84 7.57
N PHE A 13 41.22 12.97 6.86
CA PHE A 13 40.10 13.91 6.88
C PHE A 13 39.02 13.64 5.82
N THR A 14 39.35 12.89 4.76
CA THR A 14 38.38 12.54 3.70
C THR A 14 37.57 11.28 4.02
N THR A 15 38.02 10.45 4.96
CA THR A 15 37.30 9.24 5.40
C THR A 15 36.29 9.52 6.53
N PHE A 16 36.35 10.69 7.17
CA PHE A 16 35.38 11.07 8.22
C PHE A 16 34.06 11.65 7.66
N LEU A 17 34.02 12.05 6.39
CA LEU A 17 32.82 12.58 5.74
C LEU A 17 31.92 11.51 5.08
N PHE A 18 32.28 10.23 5.18
CA PHE A 18 31.50 9.11 4.64
C PHE A 18 30.66 8.33 5.66
N ILE A 19 30.67 8.73 6.95
CA ILE A 19 29.89 8.05 8.01
C ILE A 19 28.62 8.82 8.41
N SER A 20 28.39 10.03 7.91
CA SER A 20 27.08 10.67 8.00
C SER A 20 26.15 10.22 6.86
N ARG A 21 25.93 8.90 6.75
CA ARG A 21 24.62 8.41 6.28
C ARG A 21 23.64 8.71 7.40
N SER A 22 23.07 9.92 7.37
CA SER A 22 21.81 10.16 8.05
C SER A 22 20.81 9.20 7.44
N ILE A 23 20.55 8.10 8.15
CA ILE A 23 19.36 7.30 8.01
C ILE A 23 18.23 8.33 8.06
N SER A 24 17.61 8.64 6.92
CA SER A 24 16.27 9.18 6.95
C SER A 24 15.44 8.08 7.59
N ALA A 25 15.34 8.14 8.92
CA ALA A 25 14.28 7.50 9.65
C ALA A 25 13.01 7.85 8.87
N ALA A 26 12.28 6.80 8.49
CA ALA A 26 10.92 6.96 8.02
C ALA A 26 10.28 8.02 8.92
N HIS A 27 9.74 9.08 8.30
CA HIS A 27 8.82 9.97 8.99
C HIS A 27 7.66 9.09 9.42
N SER A 28 7.80 8.48 10.60
CA SER A 28 6.65 8.04 11.36
C SER A 28 5.90 9.32 11.63
N PRO A 29 4.65 9.46 11.17
CA PRO A 29 3.84 10.60 11.60
C PRO A 29 3.87 10.64 13.14
N PRO A 30 3.70 11.82 13.75
CA PRO A 30 3.63 11.91 15.20
C PRO A 30 2.59 10.90 15.67
N ARG A 31 2.96 10.00 16.60
CA ARG A 31 1.98 9.14 17.29
C ARG A 31 1.12 10.07 18.14
N LEU A 32 0.13 10.70 17.52
CA LEU A 32 -0.92 11.40 18.23
C LEU A 32 -1.70 10.32 18.98
N ASN A 33 -1.44 10.19 20.28
CA ASN A 33 -2.20 9.47 21.32
C ASN A 33 -3.17 8.38 20.83
N ALA A 34 -2.67 7.34 20.14
CA ALA A 34 -3.46 6.15 19.90
C ALA A 34 -3.69 5.43 21.25
N THR A 35 -4.94 5.12 21.57
CA THR A 35 -5.27 4.34 22.75
C THR A 35 -4.98 2.86 22.52
N THR A 36 -4.89 2.08 23.60
CA THR A 36 -4.82 0.62 23.50
C THR A 36 -6.04 0.06 22.75
N ASN A 37 -7.21 0.65 22.98
CA ASN A 37 -8.45 0.26 22.33
C ASN A 37 -8.40 0.47 20.81
N ASP A 38 -7.87 1.61 20.32
CA ASP A 38 -7.77 1.86 18.87
C ASP A 38 -6.86 0.82 18.17
N LEU A 39 -5.79 0.40 18.83
CA LEU A 39 -4.89 -0.64 18.33
C LEU A 39 -5.56 -2.01 18.35
N ASP A 40 -6.30 -2.33 19.41
CA ASP A 40 -7.04 -3.58 19.56
C ASP A 40 -8.17 -3.69 18.53
N PHE A 41 -8.84 -2.57 18.20
CA PHE A 41 -9.83 -2.51 17.13
C PHE A 41 -9.21 -2.84 15.77
N ILE A 42 -8.06 -2.24 15.42
CA ILE A 42 -7.36 -2.57 14.17
C ILE A 42 -6.98 -4.04 14.15
N ARG A 43 -6.43 -4.56 15.25
CA ARG A 43 -6.02 -5.96 15.35
C ARG A 43 -7.21 -6.91 15.14
N THR A 44 -8.29 -6.68 15.85
CA THR A 44 -9.53 -7.47 15.71
C THR A 44 -10.08 -7.39 14.29
N SER A 45 -10.12 -6.21 13.69
CA SER A 45 -10.59 -6.03 12.31
C SER A 45 -9.72 -6.77 11.30
N CYS A 46 -8.39 -6.78 11.50
CA CYS A 46 -7.46 -7.50 10.64
C CYS A 46 -7.63 -9.02 10.67
N ASN A 47 -8.30 -9.61 11.67
CA ASN A 47 -8.59 -11.05 11.71
C ASN A 47 -9.51 -11.49 10.57
N ALA A 48 -10.30 -10.58 10.00
CA ALA A 48 -11.15 -10.84 8.82
C ALA A 48 -10.36 -10.86 7.50
N THR A 49 -9.05 -10.57 7.53
CA THR A 49 -8.20 -10.48 6.34
C THR A 49 -7.33 -11.72 6.16
N LEU A 50 -6.95 -12.03 4.91
CA LEU A 50 -6.07 -13.15 4.61
C LEU A 50 -4.64 -12.92 5.12
N TYR A 51 -4.13 -11.68 5.05
CA TYR A 51 -2.76 -11.33 5.45
C TYR A 51 -2.78 -10.48 6.72
N GLN A 52 -3.16 -11.11 7.85
CA GLN A 52 -3.47 -10.45 9.13
C GLN A 52 -2.31 -9.60 9.68
N ASP A 53 -1.09 -10.14 9.73
CA ASP A 53 0.08 -9.41 10.22
C ASP A 53 0.43 -8.22 9.32
N LEU A 54 0.32 -8.40 8.00
CA LEU A 54 0.54 -7.30 7.05
C LEU A 54 -0.52 -6.21 7.23
N CYS A 55 -1.78 -6.60 7.41
CA CYS A 55 -2.88 -5.69 7.71
C CYS A 55 -2.54 -4.84 8.95
N PHE A 56 -2.28 -5.49 10.09
CA PHE A 56 -2.03 -4.79 11.35
C PHE A 56 -0.80 -3.89 11.27
N ASN A 57 0.34 -4.41 10.80
CA ASN A 57 1.58 -3.65 10.74
C ASN A 57 1.48 -2.43 9.80
N SER A 58 0.67 -2.52 8.75
CA SER A 58 0.46 -1.42 7.81
C SER A 58 -0.51 -0.35 8.32
N LEU A 59 -1.37 -0.67 9.29
CA LEU A 59 -2.46 0.18 9.75
C LEU A 59 -2.28 0.72 11.18
N ALA A 60 -1.49 0.05 12.02
CA ALA A 60 -1.28 0.43 13.42
C ALA A 60 -0.76 1.88 13.60
N GLY A 61 0.04 2.38 12.65
CA GLY A 61 0.49 3.78 12.65
C GLY A 61 -0.62 4.82 12.44
N TYR A 62 -1.80 4.38 12.01
CA TYR A 62 -2.99 5.21 11.77
C TYR A 62 -4.04 5.06 12.88
N ALA A 63 -3.75 4.32 13.96
CA ALA A 63 -4.71 3.97 15.00
C ALA A 63 -5.51 5.16 15.53
N SER A 64 -4.89 6.31 15.81
CA SER A 64 -5.62 7.48 16.31
C SER A 64 -6.52 8.17 15.29
N ILE A 65 -6.28 7.95 13.99
CA ILE A 65 -7.15 8.43 12.90
C ILE A 65 -8.30 7.45 12.68
N VAL A 66 -8.01 6.15 12.76
CA VAL A 66 -9.01 5.09 12.60
C VAL A 66 -9.99 5.10 13.77
N GLN A 67 -9.46 5.15 14.99
CA GLN A 67 -10.16 4.86 16.25
C GLN A 67 -10.96 3.55 16.11
N ASP A 68 -12.21 3.50 16.55
CA ASP A 68 -13.09 2.32 16.42
C ASP A 68 -14.07 2.42 15.23
N SER A 69 -13.66 3.03 14.11
CA SER A 69 -14.57 3.23 12.96
C SER A 69 -14.22 2.32 11.77
N PRO A 70 -15.10 1.36 11.41
CA PRO A 70 -14.95 0.53 10.22
C PRO A 70 -14.83 1.36 8.93
N ALA A 71 -15.60 2.44 8.81
CA ALA A 71 -15.54 3.35 7.66
C ALA A 71 -14.17 4.03 7.53
N ARG A 72 -13.59 4.50 8.65
CA ARG A 72 -12.24 5.11 8.65
C ARG A 72 -11.18 4.05 8.37
N LEU A 73 -11.31 2.86 8.94
CA LEU A 73 -10.39 1.75 8.69
C LEU A 73 -10.35 1.36 7.21
N ALA A 74 -11.51 1.13 6.58
CA ALA A 74 -11.61 0.81 5.17
C ALA A 74 -10.96 1.91 4.30
N LYS A 75 -11.28 3.20 4.56
CA LYS A 75 -10.65 4.34 3.86
C LYS A 75 -9.12 4.36 3.98
N ILE A 76 -8.59 4.15 5.18
CA ILE A 76 -7.14 4.15 5.41
C ILE A 76 -6.49 2.94 4.72
N ALA A 77 -7.08 1.75 4.81
CA ALA A 77 -6.57 0.56 4.15
C ALA A 77 -6.54 0.71 2.61
N THR A 78 -7.61 1.20 2.00
CA THR A 78 -7.62 1.52 0.56
C THR A 78 -6.60 2.60 0.21
N GLY A 79 -6.40 3.60 1.08
CA GLY A 79 -5.36 4.62 0.92
C GLY A 79 -3.94 4.06 0.96
N VAL A 80 -3.66 3.12 1.87
CA VAL A 80 -2.38 2.41 1.95
C VAL A 80 -2.16 1.55 0.70
N SER A 81 -3.17 0.77 0.28
CA SER A 81 -3.11 0.00 -0.97
C SER A 81 -2.82 0.91 -2.17
N LEU A 82 -3.51 2.05 -2.31
CA LEU A 82 -3.25 3.01 -3.40
C LEU A 82 -1.81 3.55 -3.39
N SER A 83 -1.28 3.85 -2.21
CA SER A 83 0.10 4.31 -2.05
C SER A 83 1.10 3.23 -2.48
N LYS A 84 0.84 1.97 -2.14
CA LYS A 84 1.65 0.83 -2.57
C LYS A 84 1.53 0.61 -4.07
N ALA A 85 0.33 0.65 -4.64
CA ALA A 85 0.10 0.48 -6.07
C ALA A 85 0.87 1.51 -6.89
N LYS A 86 0.78 2.80 -6.53
CA LYS A 86 1.54 3.88 -7.18
C LYS A 86 3.05 3.71 -7.05
N SER A 87 3.53 3.31 -5.87
CA SER A 87 4.95 3.03 -5.67
C SER A 87 5.39 1.84 -6.51
N THR A 88 4.53 0.82 -6.64
CA THR A 88 4.81 -0.36 -7.44
C THR A 88 4.93 -0.01 -8.91
N LEU A 89 3.91 0.66 -9.45
CA LEU A 89 3.85 1.18 -10.81
C LEU A 89 5.07 2.04 -11.14
N ALA A 90 5.40 3.04 -10.33
CA ALA A 90 6.52 3.95 -10.60
C ALA A 90 7.88 3.23 -10.76
N PHE A 91 8.09 2.17 -10.01
CA PHE A 91 9.30 1.35 -10.14
C PHE A 91 9.25 0.48 -11.40
N LEU A 92 8.11 -0.15 -11.71
CA LEU A 92 7.99 -0.95 -12.93
C LEU A 92 8.10 -0.09 -14.19
N SER A 93 7.54 1.11 -14.20
CA SER A 93 7.73 2.08 -15.30
C SER A 93 9.19 2.53 -15.46
N LYS A 94 9.99 2.48 -14.40
CA LYS A 94 11.44 2.71 -14.49
C LYS A 94 12.15 1.49 -15.05
N LEU A 95 11.79 0.30 -14.56
CA LEU A 95 12.35 -0.98 -15.00
C LEU A 95 12.06 -1.26 -16.46
N SER A 96 10.86 -0.91 -16.94
CA SER A 96 10.43 -1.16 -18.33
C SER A 96 11.27 -0.40 -19.37
N ARG A 97 12.01 0.63 -18.96
CA ARG A 97 12.98 1.34 -19.83
C ARG A 97 14.16 0.47 -20.24
N SER A 98 14.49 -0.53 -19.45
CA SER A 98 15.59 -1.48 -19.70
C SER A 98 15.12 -2.93 -19.87
N ALA A 99 13.83 -3.20 -19.70
CA ALA A 99 13.21 -4.52 -19.75
C ALA A 99 11.82 -4.40 -20.38
N ALA A 100 11.75 -4.47 -21.71
CA ALA A 100 10.52 -4.21 -22.46
C ALA A 100 9.39 -5.17 -22.11
N GLU A 101 9.73 -6.40 -21.69
CA GLU A 101 8.80 -7.43 -21.22
C GLU A 101 7.97 -6.99 -20.00
N VAL A 102 8.38 -5.95 -19.27
CA VAL A 102 7.66 -5.42 -18.10
C VAL A 102 6.51 -4.47 -18.49
N GLN A 103 6.45 -4.04 -19.76
CA GLN A 103 5.53 -2.99 -20.21
C GLN A 103 4.06 -3.37 -20.09
N ASP A 104 3.71 -4.64 -20.29
CA ASP A 104 2.32 -5.11 -20.15
C ASP A 104 1.88 -5.08 -18.67
N CYS A 105 2.73 -5.55 -17.76
CA CYS A 105 2.49 -5.41 -16.32
C CYS A 105 2.36 -3.94 -15.88
N VAL A 106 3.12 -3.00 -16.47
CA VAL A 106 2.94 -1.56 -16.19
C VAL A 106 1.53 -1.09 -16.55
N SER A 107 0.99 -1.56 -17.68
CA SER A 107 -0.36 -1.19 -18.13
C SER A 107 -1.43 -1.76 -17.20
N TYR A 108 -1.31 -3.03 -16.79
CA TYR A 108 -2.21 -3.64 -15.81
C TYR A 108 -2.16 -2.92 -14.46
N LEU A 109 -0.98 -2.54 -13.97
CA LEU A 109 -0.87 -1.80 -12.72
C LEU A 109 -1.43 -0.37 -12.79
N ASP A 110 -1.42 0.28 -13.95
CA ASP A 110 -2.07 1.58 -14.11
C ASP A 110 -3.59 1.46 -13.96
N GLU A 111 -4.20 0.42 -14.55
CA GLU A 111 -5.61 0.09 -14.37
C GLU A 111 -5.96 -0.27 -12.91
N ALA A 112 -5.09 -1.03 -12.23
CA ALA A 112 -5.22 -1.31 -10.81
C ALA A 112 -5.19 0.00 -9.97
N VAL A 113 -4.25 0.90 -10.26
CA VAL A 113 -4.16 2.22 -9.60
C VAL A 113 -5.43 3.04 -9.84
N GLY A 114 -5.96 3.03 -11.07
CA GLY A 114 -7.22 3.68 -11.43
C GLY A 114 -8.38 3.17 -10.58
N SER A 115 -8.55 1.86 -10.54
CA SER A 115 -9.59 1.16 -9.78
C SER A 115 -9.51 1.47 -8.28
N ILE A 116 -8.33 1.33 -7.66
CA ILE A 116 -8.14 1.60 -6.23
C ILE A 116 -8.40 3.09 -5.92
N ARG A 117 -8.02 4.00 -6.82
CA ARG A 117 -8.26 5.44 -6.67
C ARG A 117 -9.75 5.76 -6.67
N ASP A 118 -10.53 5.13 -7.52
CA ASP A 118 -11.97 5.36 -7.61
C ASP A 118 -12.69 4.77 -6.40
N SER A 119 -12.28 3.59 -5.93
CA SER A 119 -12.68 3.03 -4.63
C SER A 119 -12.45 4.01 -3.49
N LEU A 120 -11.25 4.58 -3.37
CA LEU A 120 -10.93 5.54 -2.31
C LEU A 120 -11.75 6.83 -2.42
N ARG A 121 -12.00 7.31 -3.64
CA ARG A 121 -12.80 8.51 -3.90
C ARG A 121 -14.24 8.29 -3.44
N THR A 122 -14.84 7.16 -3.80
CA THR A 122 -16.20 6.81 -3.40
C THR A 122 -16.30 6.67 -1.88
N LEU A 123 -15.41 5.92 -1.23
CA LEU A 123 -15.39 5.79 0.24
C LEU A 123 -15.30 7.15 0.96
N ARG A 124 -14.55 8.11 0.42
CA ARG A 124 -14.45 9.48 0.98
C ARG A 124 -15.75 10.28 0.81
N ASN A 125 -16.49 10.04 -0.26
CA ASN A 125 -17.75 10.73 -0.55
C ASN A 125 -18.93 10.15 0.26
N MET A 126 -18.92 8.83 0.54
CA MET A 126 -19.97 8.17 1.33
C MET A 126 -20.15 8.79 2.73
N SER A 127 -19.06 9.24 3.36
CA SER A 127 -19.10 9.85 4.71
C SER A 127 -19.84 11.20 4.77
N ARG A 128 -20.28 11.76 3.64
CA ARG A 128 -20.98 13.05 3.56
C ARG A 128 -22.50 12.92 3.39
N VAL A 129 -23.02 11.73 3.10
CA VAL A 129 -24.40 11.51 2.60
C VAL A 129 -25.35 10.92 3.65
N ALA A 130 -24.87 10.60 4.87
CA ALA A 130 -25.62 9.90 5.92
C ALA A 130 -26.84 10.67 6.52
N ALA A 131 -27.25 11.81 5.96
CA ALA A 131 -28.36 12.62 6.48
C ALA A 131 -29.65 12.58 5.62
N ALA A 132 -29.72 11.75 4.57
CA ALA A 132 -30.89 11.71 3.66
C ALA A 132 -31.73 10.42 3.80
N PRO A 133 -33.07 10.46 3.58
CA PRO A 133 -33.96 9.29 3.68
C PRO A 133 -33.67 8.15 2.70
N SER A 134 -32.98 8.42 1.58
CA SER A 134 -32.54 7.42 0.57
C SER A 134 -31.09 6.93 0.78
N SER A 135 -30.52 7.18 1.96
CA SER A 135 -29.10 6.93 2.25
C SER A 135 -28.72 5.45 2.26
N GLY A 136 -29.63 4.53 2.62
CA GLY A 136 -29.34 3.09 2.69
C GLY A 136 -29.09 2.43 1.32
N GLU A 137 -29.96 2.65 0.34
CA GLU A 137 -29.78 2.13 -1.02
C GLU A 137 -28.55 2.77 -1.71
N THR A 138 -28.34 4.07 -1.47
CA THR A 138 -27.16 4.80 -1.96
C THR A 138 -25.87 4.25 -1.35
N PHE A 139 -25.87 3.95 -0.04
CA PHE A 139 -24.73 3.35 0.66
C PHE A 139 -24.41 1.96 0.10
N SER A 140 -25.41 1.08 -0.01
CA SER A 140 -25.23 -0.28 -0.53
C SER A 140 -24.65 -0.27 -1.95
N SER A 141 -25.22 0.55 -2.84
CA SER A 141 -24.71 0.72 -4.21
C SER A 141 -23.25 1.19 -4.23
N GLN A 142 -22.93 2.21 -3.43
CA GLN A 142 -21.56 2.74 -3.34
C GLN A 142 -20.55 1.73 -2.77
N VAL A 143 -20.94 0.89 -1.80
CA VAL A 143 -20.08 -0.20 -1.32
C VAL A 143 -19.86 -1.22 -2.43
N ASN A 144 -20.90 -1.62 -3.15
CA ASN A 144 -20.81 -2.60 -4.25
C ASN A 144 -19.87 -2.12 -5.36
N ASP A 145 -19.92 -0.83 -5.72
CA ASP A 145 -18.98 -0.21 -6.66
C ASP A 145 -17.54 -0.34 -6.16
N VAL A 146 -17.29 0.02 -4.89
CA VAL A 146 -15.96 -0.07 -4.27
C VAL A 146 -15.44 -1.51 -4.28
N GLN A 147 -16.29 -2.49 -3.94
CA GLN A 147 -15.95 -3.92 -3.97
C GLN A 147 -15.60 -4.40 -5.37
N THR A 148 -16.39 -3.97 -6.36
CA THR A 148 -16.17 -4.32 -7.77
C THR A 148 -14.82 -3.80 -8.25
N TRP A 149 -14.53 -2.52 -8.04
CA TRP A 149 -13.25 -1.93 -8.48
C TRP A 149 -12.04 -2.50 -7.70
N MET A 150 -12.17 -2.75 -6.41
CA MET A 150 -11.10 -3.39 -5.64
C MET A 150 -10.85 -4.84 -6.09
N SER A 151 -11.89 -5.57 -6.50
CA SER A 151 -11.74 -6.91 -7.08
C SER A 151 -11.10 -6.85 -8.47
N ALA A 152 -11.50 -5.87 -9.30
CA ALA A 152 -10.86 -5.62 -10.60
C ALA A 152 -9.37 -5.27 -10.44
N ALA A 153 -9.01 -4.46 -9.44
CA ALA A 153 -7.61 -4.16 -9.13
C ALA A 153 -6.80 -5.42 -8.82
N LEU A 154 -7.34 -6.34 -8.03
CA LEU A 154 -6.70 -7.65 -7.79
C LEU A 154 -6.56 -8.45 -9.08
N THR A 155 -7.58 -8.49 -9.94
CA THR A 155 -7.49 -9.17 -11.23
C THR A 155 -6.37 -8.59 -12.10
N TYR A 156 -6.23 -7.27 -12.19
CA TYR A 156 -5.12 -6.67 -12.94
C TYR A 156 -3.75 -7.00 -12.33
N GLU A 157 -3.65 -6.97 -11.00
CA GLU A 157 -2.42 -7.35 -10.30
C GLU A 157 -2.09 -8.85 -10.50
N ASP A 158 -3.10 -9.72 -10.53
CA ASP A 158 -3.00 -11.16 -10.82
C ASP A 158 -2.53 -11.38 -12.26
N THR A 159 -3.19 -10.77 -13.25
CA THR A 159 -2.81 -10.87 -14.66
C THR A 159 -1.37 -10.42 -14.90
N CYS A 160 -0.90 -9.38 -14.22
CA CYS A 160 0.52 -9.05 -14.26
C CYS A 160 1.38 -10.22 -13.76
N THR A 161 1.05 -10.86 -12.63
CA THR A 161 1.89 -11.91 -12.06
C THR A 161 1.83 -13.26 -12.78
N ASP A 162 0.72 -13.59 -13.45
CA ASP A 162 0.50 -14.88 -14.12
C ASP A 162 1.60 -15.17 -15.17
N GLU A 163 2.05 -14.13 -15.87
CA GLU A 163 3.14 -14.20 -16.87
C GLU A 163 4.51 -14.59 -16.28
N TYR A 164 4.63 -14.58 -14.95
CA TYR A 164 5.87 -14.82 -14.22
C TYR A 164 5.81 -16.05 -13.31
N GLU A 165 4.71 -16.81 -13.25
CA GLU A 165 4.55 -17.97 -12.34
C GLU A 165 5.26 -19.25 -12.81
N GLU A 166 5.45 -19.44 -14.12
CA GLU A 166 6.21 -20.56 -14.69
C GLU A 166 7.73 -20.26 -14.60
N MET A 167 8.27 -20.41 -13.39
CA MET A 167 9.61 -19.95 -12.97
C MET A 167 10.77 -20.91 -13.22
N ASP A 168 10.59 -21.91 -14.08
CA ASP A 168 11.57 -22.97 -14.34
C ASP A 168 12.89 -22.38 -14.88
N GLU A 169 12.82 -21.18 -15.50
CA GLU A 169 13.96 -20.38 -15.96
C GLU A 169 13.77 -18.86 -15.68
N ALA A 170 13.26 -18.47 -14.50
CA ALA A 170 13.03 -17.05 -14.20
C ALA A 170 14.34 -16.28 -13.90
N GLY A 171 14.72 -15.36 -14.79
CA GLY A 171 15.79 -14.39 -14.55
C GLY A 171 15.43 -13.38 -13.44
N GLU A 172 16.44 -12.70 -12.87
CA GLU A 172 16.31 -11.77 -11.73
C GLU A 172 15.19 -10.73 -11.89
N ILE A 173 14.95 -10.24 -13.11
CA ILE A 173 13.89 -9.29 -13.44
C ILE A 173 12.50 -9.89 -13.17
N LYS A 174 12.25 -11.12 -13.64
CA LYS A 174 10.95 -11.81 -13.48
C LYS A 174 10.61 -12.00 -12.00
N THR A 175 11.56 -12.51 -11.22
CA THR A 175 11.40 -12.67 -9.75
C THR A 175 11.14 -11.32 -9.08
N THR A 176 11.86 -10.27 -9.47
CA THR A 176 11.70 -8.93 -8.90
C THR A 176 10.31 -8.34 -9.19
N VAL A 177 9.78 -8.52 -10.41
CA VAL A 177 8.43 -8.07 -10.77
C VAL A 177 7.40 -8.86 -9.96
N TYR A 178 7.48 -10.20 -9.99
CA TYR A 178 6.56 -11.08 -9.30
C TYR A 178 6.46 -10.76 -7.81
N ASP A 179 7.58 -10.74 -7.08
CA ASP A 179 7.60 -10.51 -5.63
C ASP A 179 6.97 -9.17 -5.25
N ARG A 180 7.21 -8.15 -6.08
CA ARG A 180 6.78 -6.80 -5.78
C ARG A 180 5.31 -6.57 -6.07
N VAL A 181 4.79 -7.18 -7.13
CA VAL A 181 3.35 -7.15 -7.45
C VAL A 181 2.58 -8.10 -6.53
N ASN A 182 3.11 -9.27 -6.23
CA ASN A 182 2.51 -10.18 -5.25
C ASN A 182 2.42 -9.52 -3.87
N LYS A 183 3.43 -8.76 -3.44
CA LYS A 183 3.32 -7.96 -2.20
C LYS A 183 2.23 -6.89 -2.27
N LEU A 184 2.04 -6.25 -3.42
CA LEU A 184 0.94 -5.29 -3.64
C LEU A 184 -0.43 -5.98 -3.51
N LYS A 185 -0.62 -7.14 -4.16
CA LYS A 185 -1.83 -7.98 -4.07
C LYS A 185 -2.30 -8.19 -2.64
N ARG A 186 -1.36 -8.43 -1.72
CA ARG A 186 -1.68 -8.61 -0.29
C ARG A 186 -2.24 -7.36 0.37
N PHE A 187 -1.74 -6.17 0.02
CA PHE A 187 -2.31 -4.91 0.52
C PHE A 187 -3.71 -4.65 -0.06
N THR A 188 -3.89 -4.86 -1.36
CA THR A 188 -5.18 -4.69 -2.04
C THR A 188 -6.22 -5.69 -1.51
N SER A 189 -5.84 -6.95 -1.30
CA SER A 189 -6.67 -8.00 -0.71
C SER A 189 -7.12 -7.67 0.71
N ASN A 190 -6.20 -7.23 1.58
CA ASN A 190 -6.55 -6.79 2.93
C ASN A 190 -7.51 -5.59 2.92
N ALA A 191 -7.29 -4.61 2.03
CA ALA A 191 -8.17 -3.46 1.90
C ALA A 191 -9.58 -3.85 1.43
N LEU A 192 -9.70 -4.75 0.45
CA LEU A 192 -10.99 -5.29 -0.01
C LEU A 192 -11.71 -6.03 1.13
N ALA A 193 -11.01 -6.87 1.89
CA ALA A 193 -11.61 -7.56 3.03
C ALA A 193 -12.19 -6.59 4.07
N LEU A 194 -11.46 -5.50 4.39
CA LEU A 194 -11.95 -4.48 5.32
C LEU A 194 -13.12 -3.66 4.74
N VAL A 195 -13.17 -3.43 3.42
CA VAL A 195 -14.34 -2.87 2.74
C VAL A 195 -15.54 -3.81 2.84
N ASN A 196 -15.34 -5.11 2.66
CA ASN A 196 -16.41 -6.11 2.80
C ASN A 196 -16.98 -6.12 4.22
N THR A 197 -16.11 -6.10 5.24
CA THR A 197 -16.53 -5.98 6.65
C THR A 197 -17.30 -4.69 6.89
N TYR A 198 -16.86 -3.56 6.33
CA TYR A 198 -17.57 -2.29 6.44
C TYR A 198 -18.97 -2.35 5.80
N GLY A 199 -19.08 -2.92 4.60
CA GLY A 199 -20.36 -3.11 3.91
C GLY A 199 -21.36 -3.98 4.67
N ASN A 200 -20.88 -5.11 5.21
CA ASN A 200 -21.71 -6.08 5.92
C ASN A 200 -22.22 -5.58 7.27
N ASN A 201 -21.49 -4.67 7.91
CA ASN A 201 -21.90 -4.08 9.19
C ASN A 201 -22.94 -2.95 9.03
N GLY A 202 -23.31 -2.60 7.78
CA GLY A 202 -24.30 -1.56 7.48
C GLY A 202 -23.77 -0.13 7.63
N ALA A 203 -24.57 0.85 7.20
CA ALA A 203 -24.27 2.25 7.45
C ALA A 203 -24.27 2.52 8.98
N PRO A 204 -23.33 3.33 9.50
CA PRO A 204 -23.34 3.75 10.89
C PRO A 204 -24.57 4.60 11.23
#